data_AF-A0A3D1R0K9-F1
#
_entry.id   AF-A0A3D1R0K9-F1
#
_cell.length_a   1.000
_cell.length_b   1.000
_cell.length_c   1.000
_cell.angle_alpha   90.00
_cell.angle_beta   90.00
_cell.angle_gamma   90.00
#
_symmetry.space_group_name_H-M   'P 1'
#
loop_
_entity.id
_entity.type
_entity.pdbx_description
1 polymer ?
#
loop_
_entity_poly.entity_id
_entity_poly.type
_entity_poly.pdbx_seq_one_letter_code
_entity_poly.pdbx_strand_id
1 'polypeptide(L)'
;MKSAVKVLVLVFLGGCGSGEDSSKDGSVCTAGSTEACECDTGGTGERTCNSDGSEWGACENCVTPVSPAQACDAHIGAVCNLLQRCAGFSAQINYGDVATCRARNRIGCEETFSAKGVTFLAEQMSTCAASFAGLSCQDLFSDNLPAACDFPAGTLPNGSVCGADEQCQSGACRMTSACGTCAATVPAGSSCANGERCADGLKCASNGMCVSPGPDFDTA
;
A
#
# COMPACT_ATOMS: atom_id res chain seq x y z
N MET A 1 -21.89 0.92 26.70
CA MET A 1 -22.05 -0.30 27.52
C MET A 1 -21.69 -1.50 26.67
N LYS A 2 -20.59 -2.17 27.02
CA LYS A 2 -20.19 -3.57 26.69
C LYS A 2 -20.60 -4.14 25.32
N SER A 3 -19.61 -4.41 24.46
CA SER A 3 -19.07 -5.77 24.34
C SER A 3 -17.88 -5.82 23.39
N ALA A 4 -16.82 -6.48 23.87
CA ALA A 4 -15.62 -6.83 23.15
C ALA A 4 -15.91 -7.91 22.09
N VAL A 5 -15.27 -7.81 20.93
CA VAL A 5 -15.12 -8.93 20.00
C VAL A 5 -13.62 -9.19 19.88
N LYS A 6 -13.19 -10.23 20.57
CA LYS A 6 -11.86 -10.86 20.45
C LYS A 6 -11.71 -11.36 19.02
N VAL A 7 -10.78 -10.79 18.27
CA VAL A 7 -10.30 -11.39 17.01
C VAL A 7 -9.37 -12.54 17.40
N LEU A 8 -9.96 -13.74 17.38
CA LEU A 8 -9.25 -15.01 17.52
C LEU A 8 -8.65 -15.34 16.15
N VAL A 9 -7.35 -15.08 15.96
CA VAL A 9 -6.62 -15.57 14.80
C VAL A 9 -6.24 -17.02 15.06
N LEU A 10 -7.08 -17.94 14.58
CA LEU A 10 -6.77 -19.35 14.45
C LEU A 10 -5.98 -19.54 13.14
N VAL A 11 -4.67 -19.76 13.25
CA VAL A 11 -3.89 -20.40 12.19
C VAL A 11 -3.52 -21.79 12.68
N PHE A 12 -4.26 -22.79 12.21
CA PHE A 12 -3.89 -24.19 12.29
C PHE A 12 -3.65 -24.70 10.86
N LEU A 13 -2.40 -25.08 10.57
CA LEU A 13 -2.06 -26.03 9.51
C LEU A 13 -0.94 -26.96 10.00
N GLY A 14 -1.37 -28.13 10.49
CA GLY A 14 -0.90 -29.45 10.04
C GLY A 14 0.53 -29.91 10.36
N GLY A 15 0.66 -30.66 11.45
CA GLY A 15 1.72 -31.64 11.66
C GLY A 15 1.31 -32.63 12.76
N CYS A 16 0.74 -33.77 12.39
CA CYS A 16 0.46 -34.87 13.30
C CYS A 16 1.79 -35.60 13.56
N GLY A 17 2.46 -35.26 14.67
CA GLY A 17 3.61 -35.98 15.19
C GLY A 17 3.29 -36.52 16.57
N SER A 18 2.99 -37.81 16.65
CA SER A 18 2.94 -38.55 17.91
C SER A 18 4.37 -38.64 18.46
N GLY A 19 4.69 -37.82 19.45
CA GLY A 19 5.92 -37.89 20.23
C GLY A 19 5.57 -37.84 21.71
N GLU A 20 5.27 -39.01 22.27
CA GLU A 20 5.23 -39.21 23.71
C GLU A 20 6.67 -39.20 24.23
N ASP A 21 7.20 -38.03 24.58
CA ASP A 21 8.45 -37.95 25.34
C ASP A 21 8.19 -37.33 26.71
N SER A 22 8.16 -38.24 27.68
CA SER A 22 8.24 -37.95 29.10
C SER A 22 9.60 -37.30 29.38
N SER A 23 9.65 -36.01 29.71
CA SER A 23 10.87 -35.43 30.29
C SER A 23 10.60 -34.79 31.63
N LYS A 24 11.10 -35.48 32.66
CA LYS A 24 11.29 -34.96 34.00
C LYS A 24 12.55 -34.08 33.98
N ASP A 25 12.41 -32.79 33.74
CA ASP A 25 13.35 -31.76 34.21
C ASP A 25 12.76 -30.38 33.88
N GLY A 26 13.06 -29.36 34.68
CA GLY A 26 12.44 -28.02 34.63
C GLY A 26 12.73 -27.16 33.40
N SER A 27 12.83 -27.75 32.21
CA SER A 27 13.07 -27.08 30.93
C SER A 27 11.76 -26.54 30.34
N VAL A 28 11.70 -25.22 30.15
CA VAL A 28 10.54 -24.47 29.63
C VAL A 28 10.43 -24.53 28.11
N CYS A 29 11.56 -24.69 27.40
CA CYS A 29 11.61 -24.70 25.95
C CYS A 29 12.76 -25.60 25.44
N THR A 30 12.72 -25.96 24.15
CA THR A 30 13.81 -26.76 23.55
C THR A 30 15.03 -25.88 23.33
N ALA A 31 16.18 -26.24 23.93
CA ALA A 31 17.39 -25.45 23.82
C ALA A 31 17.73 -25.07 22.36
N GLY A 32 17.89 -23.77 22.09
CA GLY A 32 18.18 -23.25 20.75
C GLY A 32 17.00 -23.17 19.79
N SER A 33 15.77 -23.54 20.20
CA SER A 33 14.58 -23.28 19.38
C SER A 33 14.28 -21.79 19.30
N THR A 34 13.68 -21.33 18.20
CA THR A 34 13.23 -19.95 18.01
C THR A 34 11.71 -19.88 17.94
N GLU A 35 11.14 -18.76 18.40
CA GLU A 35 9.71 -18.47 18.23
C GLU A 35 9.43 -16.97 18.11
N ALA A 36 8.25 -16.63 17.57
CA ALA A 36 7.78 -15.26 17.53
C ALA A 36 7.43 -14.75 18.94
N CYS A 37 7.74 -13.48 19.20
CA CYS A 37 7.44 -12.80 20.46
C CYS A 37 6.88 -11.40 20.23
N GLU A 38 6.07 -10.92 21.17
CA GLU A 38 5.62 -9.53 21.18
C GLU A 38 6.70 -8.63 21.77
N CYS A 39 6.94 -7.49 21.13
CA CYS A 39 7.93 -6.52 21.57
C CYS A 39 7.32 -5.46 22.50
N ASP A 40 8.10 -4.97 23.45
CA ASP A 40 7.66 -3.94 24.42
C ASP A 40 7.25 -2.62 23.74
N THR A 41 7.81 -2.33 22.57
CA THR A 41 7.47 -1.16 21.74
C THR A 41 6.25 -1.39 20.84
N GLY A 42 5.61 -2.56 20.93
CA GLY A 42 4.66 -3.07 19.95
C GLY A 42 5.37 -3.75 18.75
N GLY A 43 4.62 -4.56 18.03
CA GLY A 43 5.12 -5.35 16.90
C GLY A 43 5.53 -6.78 17.28
N THR A 44 6.16 -7.47 16.34
CA THR A 44 6.59 -8.86 16.50
C THR A 44 8.10 -8.97 16.26
N GLY A 45 8.77 -9.74 17.11
CA GLY A 45 10.18 -10.10 16.98
C GLY A 45 10.36 -11.61 17.06
N GLU A 46 11.61 -12.03 17.22
CA GLU A 46 11.99 -13.43 17.42
C GLU A 46 12.79 -13.56 18.71
N ARG A 47 12.54 -14.64 19.46
CA ARG A 47 13.33 -14.99 20.65
C ARG A 47 13.85 -16.41 20.53
N THR A 48 15.02 -16.65 21.09
CA THR A 48 15.68 -17.95 21.10
C THR A 48 15.66 -18.53 22.51
N CYS A 49 15.37 -19.83 22.63
CA CYS A 49 15.44 -20.54 23.90
C CYS A 49 16.90 -20.74 24.33
N ASN A 50 17.19 -20.50 25.60
CA ASN A 50 18.54 -20.64 26.15
C ASN A 50 19.07 -22.06 25.95
N SER A 51 20.40 -22.20 25.91
CA SER A 51 21.08 -23.48 25.63
C SER A 51 20.81 -24.58 26.67
N ASP A 52 20.34 -24.21 27.85
CA ASP A 52 19.94 -25.14 28.93
C ASP A 52 18.44 -25.45 28.95
N GLY A 53 17.67 -24.89 28.01
CA GLY A 53 16.22 -25.05 27.91
C GLY A 53 15.44 -24.37 29.04
N SER A 54 16.10 -23.56 29.88
CA SER A 54 15.50 -23.04 31.12
C SER A 54 14.49 -21.92 30.89
N GLU A 55 14.72 -21.06 29.89
CA GLU A 55 13.87 -19.92 29.58
C GLU A 55 14.08 -19.42 28.14
N TRP A 56 13.16 -18.58 27.69
CA TRP A 56 13.29 -17.82 26.45
C TRP A 56 14.12 -16.57 26.66
N GLY A 57 15.02 -16.28 25.72
CA GLY A 57 15.78 -15.04 25.69
C GLY A 57 14.92 -13.81 25.40
N ALA A 58 15.59 -12.65 25.32
CA ALA A 58 14.95 -11.39 24.96
C ALA A 58 14.31 -11.47 23.56
N CYS A 59 13.26 -10.68 23.36
CA CYS A 59 12.66 -10.51 22.04
C CYS A 59 13.55 -9.58 21.20
N GLU A 60 14.12 -10.12 20.12
CA GLU A 60 15.02 -9.41 19.22
C GLU A 60 14.35 -9.20 17.85
N ASN A 61 14.98 -8.39 16.99
CA ASN A 61 14.49 -8.12 15.62
C ASN A 61 13.04 -7.59 15.57
N CYS A 62 12.67 -6.78 16.55
CA CYS A 62 11.35 -6.19 16.66
C CYS A 62 10.99 -5.32 15.46
N VAL A 63 9.94 -5.73 14.73
CA VAL A 63 9.34 -4.95 13.65
C VAL A 63 7.91 -4.57 13.99
N THR A 64 7.61 -3.29 13.92
CA THR A 64 6.23 -2.77 14.01
C THR A 64 5.61 -2.77 12.62
N PRO A 65 4.50 -3.50 12.37
CA PRO A 65 3.77 -3.41 11.11
C PRO A 65 3.36 -1.97 10.82
N VAL A 66 3.35 -1.60 9.53
CA VAL A 66 2.93 -0.27 9.13
C VAL A 66 1.41 -0.24 9.13
N SER A 67 0.81 0.65 9.92
CA SER A 67 -0.65 0.85 9.86
C SER A 67 -1.08 1.57 8.58
N PRO A 68 -2.32 1.37 8.09
CA PRO A 68 -2.88 2.14 6.97
C PRO A 68 -2.73 3.66 7.16
N ALA A 69 -3.01 4.16 8.37
CA ALA A 69 -2.86 5.57 8.71
C ALA A 69 -1.42 6.09 8.52
N GLN A 70 -0.42 5.33 9.00
CA GLN A 70 0.99 5.68 8.82
C GLN A 70 1.41 5.65 7.34
N ALA A 71 0.95 4.66 6.59
CA ALA A 71 1.23 4.55 5.16
C ALA A 71 0.64 5.73 4.37
N CYS A 72 -0.62 6.09 4.65
CA CYS A 72 -1.28 7.24 4.06
C CYS A 72 -0.55 8.56 4.37
N ASP A 73 -0.21 8.79 5.64
CA ASP A 73 0.51 10.01 6.04
C ASP A 73 1.88 10.12 5.38
N ALA A 74 2.61 9.01 5.28
CA ALA A 74 3.89 8.96 4.59
C ALA A 74 3.73 9.27 3.09
N HIS A 75 2.82 8.58 2.40
CA HIS A 75 2.64 8.72 0.96
C HIS A 75 2.13 10.11 0.57
N ILE A 76 1.05 10.56 1.20
CA ILE A 76 0.47 11.89 0.92
C ILE A 76 1.43 13.00 1.34
N GLY A 77 2.15 12.81 2.46
CA GLY A 77 3.20 13.73 2.87
C GLY A 77 4.28 13.88 1.80
N ALA A 78 4.73 12.77 1.22
CA ALA A 78 5.73 12.75 0.18
C ALA A 78 5.24 13.40 -1.13
N VAL A 79 4.02 13.07 -1.58
CA VAL A 79 3.40 13.66 -2.78
C VAL A 79 3.23 15.17 -2.62
N CYS A 80 2.63 15.63 -1.52
CA CYS A 80 2.39 17.05 -1.29
C CYS A 80 3.69 17.85 -1.16
N ASN A 81 4.74 17.27 -0.56
CA ASN A 81 6.06 17.90 -0.49
C ASN A 81 6.71 18.00 -1.89
N LEU A 82 6.62 16.94 -2.70
CA LEU A 82 7.13 16.93 -4.07
C LEU A 82 6.40 17.98 -4.92
N LEU A 83 5.07 18.06 -4.81
CA LEU A 83 4.25 19.06 -5.49
C LEU A 83 4.64 20.49 -5.08
N GLN A 84 4.81 20.76 -3.78
CA GLN A 84 5.22 22.07 -3.31
C GLN A 84 6.61 22.47 -3.84
N ARG A 85 7.55 21.51 -3.86
CA ARG A 85 8.93 21.75 -4.33
C ARG A 85 8.98 22.03 -5.83
N CYS A 86 8.22 21.29 -6.62
CA CYS A 86 8.33 21.29 -8.07
C CYS A 86 7.30 22.19 -8.76
N ALA A 87 6.16 22.42 -8.13
CA ALA A 87 5.03 23.17 -8.68
C ALA A 87 4.40 24.11 -7.63
N GLY A 88 5.22 24.79 -6.83
CA GLY A 88 4.76 25.57 -5.67
C GLY A 88 3.64 26.58 -5.97
N PHE A 89 3.67 27.25 -7.13
CA PHE A 89 2.60 28.16 -7.54
C PHE A 89 1.27 27.43 -7.79
N SER A 90 1.30 26.32 -8.53
CA SER A 90 0.12 25.47 -8.75
C SER A 90 -0.36 24.84 -7.44
N ALA A 91 0.55 24.40 -6.58
CA ALA A 91 0.24 23.88 -5.24
C ALA A 91 -0.48 24.95 -4.39
N GLN A 92 0.00 26.20 -4.43
CA GLN A 92 -0.61 27.33 -3.73
C GLN A 92 -2.03 27.62 -4.22
N ILE A 93 -2.26 27.62 -5.53
CA ILE A 93 -3.60 27.88 -6.09
C ILE A 93 -4.58 26.76 -5.71
N ASN A 94 -4.15 25.51 -5.81
CA ASN A 94 -5.03 24.36 -5.60
C ASN A 94 -5.28 24.06 -4.12
N TYR A 95 -4.25 24.18 -3.28
CA TYR A 95 -4.28 23.73 -1.89
C TYR A 95 -4.02 24.85 -0.87
N GLY A 96 -3.33 25.93 -1.25
CA GLY A 96 -2.97 27.02 -0.34
C GLY A 96 -1.74 26.72 0.53
N ASP A 97 -1.66 25.52 1.11
CA ASP A 97 -0.48 25.05 1.84
C ASP A 97 -0.38 23.52 1.85
N VAL A 98 0.77 23.01 2.28
CA VAL A 98 1.06 21.57 2.35
C VAL A 98 0.15 20.85 3.36
N ALA A 99 -0.26 21.49 4.45
CA ALA A 99 -1.11 20.87 5.45
C ALA A 99 -2.53 20.63 4.90
N THR A 100 -3.06 21.59 4.15
CA THR A 100 -4.33 21.50 3.43
C THR A 100 -4.26 20.50 2.29
N CYS A 101 -3.13 20.44 1.57
CA CYS A 101 -2.87 19.37 0.60
C CYS A 101 -2.99 17.99 1.24
N ARG A 102 -2.33 17.78 2.39
CA ARG A 102 -2.36 16.50 3.10
C ARG A 102 -3.76 16.15 3.60
N ALA A 103 -4.43 17.10 4.26
CA ALA A 103 -5.77 16.89 4.80
C ALA A 103 -6.78 16.49 3.72
N ARG A 104 -6.72 17.12 2.54
CA ARG A 104 -7.62 16.80 1.42
C ARG A 104 -7.33 15.44 0.80
N ASN A 105 -6.06 15.13 0.55
CA ASN A 105 -5.67 13.88 -0.11
C ASN A 105 -5.72 12.66 0.83
N ARG A 106 -5.86 12.85 2.15
CA ARG A 106 -6.05 11.76 3.11
C ARG A 106 -7.47 11.18 3.14
N ILE A 107 -8.44 11.93 2.62
CA ILE A 107 -9.84 11.49 2.58
C ILE A 107 -9.93 10.20 1.75
N GLY A 108 -10.38 9.10 2.35
CA GLY A 108 -10.56 7.82 1.65
C GLY A 108 -9.29 6.95 1.54
N CYS A 109 -8.12 7.45 1.96
CA CYS A 109 -6.87 6.71 1.81
C CYS A 109 -6.84 5.46 2.70
N GLU A 110 -7.22 5.59 3.97
CA GLU A 110 -7.19 4.46 4.91
C GLU A 110 -8.26 3.42 4.54
N GLU A 111 -9.40 3.89 4.05
CA GLU A 111 -10.51 3.06 3.58
C GLU A 111 -10.13 2.20 2.37
N THR A 112 -9.16 2.64 1.56
CA THR A 112 -8.67 1.89 0.39
C THR A 112 -8.09 0.54 0.79
N PHE A 113 -7.37 0.46 1.92
CA PHE A 113 -6.77 -0.80 2.40
C PHE A 113 -7.81 -1.84 2.82
N SER A 114 -9.03 -1.41 3.14
CA SER A 114 -10.14 -2.30 3.51
C SER A 114 -11.13 -2.50 2.36
N ALA A 115 -10.89 -1.87 1.20
CA ALA A 115 -11.78 -1.95 0.06
C ALA A 115 -11.69 -3.33 -0.60
N LYS A 116 -12.84 -3.82 -1.08
CA LYS A 116 -12.92 -5.17 -1.66
C LYS A 116 -12.08 -5.25 -2.92
N GLY A 117 -11.18 -6.24 -2.95
CA GLY A 117 -10.35 -6.55 -4.11
C GLY A 117 -9.04 -5.79 -4.17
N VAL A 118 -8.76 -4.91 -3.20
CA VAL A 118 -7.40 -4.39 -2.99
C VAL A 118 -6.51 -5.49 -2.43
N THR A 119 -5.31 -5.62 -2.99
CA THR A 119 -4.33 -6.66 -2.61
C THR A 119 -3.00 -6.11 -2.11
N PHE A 120 -2.75 -4.79 -2.28
CA PHE A 120 -1.53 -4.18 -1.78
C PHE A 120 -1.62 -3.92 -0.27
N LEU A 121 -0.45 -3.84 0.37
CA LEU A 121 -0.32 -3.69 1.83
C LEU A 121 0.17 -2.29 2.20
N ALA A 122 -0.05 -1.87 3.44
CA ALA A 122 0.40 -0.60 3.98
C ALA A 122 1.93 -0.43 3.86
N GLU A 123 2.68 -1.52 4.02
CA GLU A 123 4.13 -1.57 3.86
C GLU A 123 4.57 -1.22 2.42
N GLN A 124 3.81 -1.68 1.41
CA GLN A 124 4.11 -1.38 0.01
C GLN A 124 3.92 0.13 -0.27
N MET A 125 2.82 0.70 0.22
CA MET A 125 2.54 2.14 0.12
C MET A 125 3.61 2.99 0.84
N SER A 126 4.06 2.55 2.02
CA SER A 126 5.14 3.21 2.76
C SER A 126 6.48 3.13 2.01
N THR A 127 6.76 2.00 1.35
CA THR A 127 7.95 1.82 0.50
C THR A 127 7.92 2.74 -0.73
N CYS A 128 6.76 2.83 -1.38
CA CYS A 128 6.52 3.83 -2.43
C CYS A 128 6.80 5.24 -1.92
N ALA A 129 6.22 5.64 -0.78
CA ALA A 129 6.39 6.96 -0.19
C ALA A 129 7.87 7.31 0.07
N ALA A 130 8.67 6.37 0.58
CA ALA A 130 10.09 6.58 0.83
C ALA A 130 10.87 6.89 -0.48
N SER A 131 10.44 6.33 -1.60
CA SER A 131 11.09 6.50 -2.90
C SER A 131 10.95 7.90 -3.49
N PHE A 132 9.96 8.68 -3.04
CA PHE A 132 9.74 10.06 -3.51
C PHE A 132 10.88 11.02 -3.18
N ALA A 133 11.70 10.71 -2.16
CA ALA A 133 12.86 11.53 -1.82
C ALA A 133 13.87 11.62 -2.97
N GLY A 134 13.94 10.58 -3.82
CA GLY A 134 14.84 10.52 -4.97
C GLY A 134 14.27 11.09 -6.27
N LEU A 135 12.98 11.44 -6.33
CA LEU A 135 12.36 11.94 -7.54
C LEU A 135 12.82 13.36 -7.88
N SER A 136 13.00 13.64 -9.17
CA SER A 136 13.20 15.00 -9.69
C SER A 136 11.85 15.68 -10.00
N CYS A 137 11.89 16.98 -10.31
CA CYS A 137 10.68 17.67 -10.80
C CYS A 137 10.28 17.21 -12.20
N GLN A 138 11.25 16.79 -13.02
CA GLN A 138 10.95 16.20 -14.33
C GLN A 138 10.20 14.87 -14.15
N ASP A 139 10.60 14.04 -13.20
CA ASP A 139 9.89 12.78 -12.92
C ASP A 139 8.44 13.02 -12.52
N LEU A 140 8.16 14.05 -11.71
CA LEU A 140 6.80 14.45 -11.38
C LEU A 140 6.00 14.86 -12.63
N PHE A 141 6.55 15.74 -13.47
CA PHE A 141 5.83 16.27 -14.63
C PHE A 141 5.68 15.27 -15.77
N SER A 142 6.57 14.28 -15.87
CA SER A 142 6.48 13.18 -16.83
C SER A 142 5.74 11.95 -16.28
N ASP A 143 5.24 12.03 -15.05
CA ASP A 143 4.61 10.92 -14.31
C ASP A 143 5.46 9.64 -14.29
N ASN A 144 6.77 9.82 -14.17
CA ASN A 144 7.76 8.75 -14.08
C ASN A 144 7.95 8.37 -12.60
N LEU A 145 6.99 7.63 -12.06
CA LEU A 145 7.01 7.21 -10.67
C LEU A 145 7.95 6.01 -10.43
N PRO A 146 8.48 5.83 -9.21
CA PRO A 146 9.32 4.70 -8.87
C PRO A 146 8.56 3.38 -9.01
N ALA A 147 9.25 2.30 -9.40
CA ALA A 147 8.66 0.95 -9.44
C ALA A 147 8.07 0.50 -8.09
N ALA A 148 8.55 1.06 -6.97
CA ALA A 148 7.96 0.82 -5.65
C ALA A 148 6.50 1.30 -5.52
N CYS A 149 6.05 2.19 -6.41
CA CYS A 149 4.69 2.71 -6.50
C CYS A 149 3.83 1.99 -7.55
N ASP A 150 4.37 0.95 -8.19
CA ASP A 150 3.62 0.05 -9.06
C ASP A 150 2.88 -0.97 -8.20
N PHE A 151 1.70 -0.59 -7.71
CA PHE A 151 0.90 -1.46 -6.86
C PHE A 151 0.26 -2.58 -7.68
N PRO A 152 0.16 -3.81 -7.13
CA PRO A 152 -0.51 -4.91 -7.81
C PRO A 152 -1.97 -4.55 -8.13
N ALA A 153 -2.41 -4.95 -9.33
CA ALA A 153 -3.81 -4.85 -9.72
C ALA A 153 -4.72 -5.63 -8.77
N GLY A 154 -5.96 -5.15 -8.64
CA GLY A 154 -6.94 -5.75 -7.74
C GLY A 154 -7.58 -7.02 -8.28
N THR A 155 -8.56 -7.52 -7.55
CA THR A 155 -9.21 -8.80 -7.87
C THR A 155 -10.59 -8.65 -8.50
N LEU A 156 -11.16 -7.45 -8.58
CA LEU A 156 -12.50 -7.26 -9.12
C LEU A 156 -12.50 -7.32 -10.65
N PRO A 157 -13.33 -8.18 -11.27
CA PRO A 157 -13.44 -8.24 -12.72
C PRO A 157 -14.17 -7.00 -13.26
N ASN A 158 -13.98 -6.74 -14.55
CA ASN A 158 -14.71 -5.69 -15.28
C ASN A 158 -16.23 -5.82 -15.07
N GLY A 159 -16.90 -4.69 -14.87
CA GLY A 159 -18.32 -4.60 -14.51
C GLY A 159 -18.62 -4.58 -13.01
N SER A 160 -17.63 -4.86 -12.15
CA SER A 160 -17.81 -4.77 -10.69
C SER A 160 -17.82 -3.31 -10.21
N VAL A 161 -18.60 -3.02 -9.16
CA VAL A 161 -18.54 -1.72 -8.48
C VAL A 161 -17.17 -1.56 -7.81
N CYS A 162 -16.57 -0.38 -7.96
CA CYS A 162 -15.28 -0.01 -7.38
C CYS A 162 -15.32 1.44 -6.90
N GLY A 163 -14.36 1.83 -6.06
CA GLY A 163 -14.12 3.22 -5.65
C GLY A 163 -12.70 3.70 -5.87
N ALA A 164 -11.82 2.81 -6.33
CA ALA A 164 -10.40 3.05 -6.56
C ALA A 164 -9.90 2.07 -7.63
N ASP A 165 -8.89 2.49 -8.39
CA ASP A 165 -8.32 1.76 -9.52
C ASP A 165 -7.75 0.40 -9.09
N GLU A 166 -7.15 0.35 -7.90
CA GLU A 166 -6.48 -0.79 -7.29
C GLU A 166 -7.43 -1.91 -6.85
N GLN A 167 -8.75 -1.71 -6.94
CA GLN A 167 -9.73 -2.77 -6.71
C GLN A 167 -9.91 -3.65 -7.95
N CYS A 168 -9.60 -3.13 -9.14
CA CYS A 168 -9.93 -3.76 -10.41
C CYS A 168 -8.76 -4.59 -10.98
N GLN A 169 -9.06 -5.74 -11.56
CA GLN A 169 -8.09 -6.57 -12.29
C GLN A 169 -7.45 -5.83 -13.46
N SER A 170 -8.17 -4.87 -14.04
CA SER A 170 -7.69 -4.00 -15.09
C SER A 170 -6.84 -2.82 -14.58
N GLY A 171 -6.79 -2.59 -13.27
CA GLY A 171 -6.22 -1.37 -12.69
C GLY A 171 -7.01 -0.10 -13.02
N ALA A 172 -8.28 -0.21 -13.45
CA ALA A 172 -9.08 0.93 -13.87
C ALA A 172 -10.50 0.90 -13.32
N CYS A 173 -10.78 1.82 -12.41
CA CYS A 173 -12.09 2.13 -11.86
C CYS A 173 -12.67 3.37 -12.53
N ARG A 174 -13.63 3.17 -13.44
CA ARG A 174 -14.25 4.29 -14.16
C ARG A 174 -15.29 4.96 -13.26
N MET A 175 -14.92 6.11 -12.71
CA MET A 175 -15.79 6.90 -11.84
C MET A 175 -16.86 7.65 -12.65
N THR A 176 -18.12 7.36 -12.38
CA THR A 176 -19.27 8.11 -12.91
C THR A 176 -20.01 8.91 -11.83
N SER A 177 -19.68 8.66 -10.57
CA SER A 177 -20.23 9.30 -9.38
C SER A 177 -19.26 9.09 -8.20
N ALA A 178 -19.76 9.10 -6.95
CA ALA A 178 -18.99 8.73 -5.77
C ALA A 178 -18.41 7.30 -5.83
N CYS A 179 -19.04 6.40 -6.60
CA CYS A 179 -18.51 5.09 -6.96
C CYS A 179 -18.44 4.94 -8.48
N GLY A 180 -17.56 4.03 -8.92
CA GLY A 180 -17.32 3.69 -10.31
C GLY A 180 -17.59 2.23 -10.62
N THR A 181 -17.16 1.81 -11.82
CA THR A 181 -17.22 0.42 -12.29
C THR A 181 -15.88 0.03 -12.90
N CYS A 182 -15.38 -1.17 -12.56
CA CYS A 182 -14.17 -1.70 -13.15
C CYS A 182 -14.34 -1.82 -14.67
N ALA A 183 -13.41 -1.25 -15.43
CA ALA A 183 -13.46 -1.20 -16.88
C ALA A 183 -12.11 -1.57 -17.49
N ALA A 184 -12.10 -1.99 -18.76
CA ALA A 184 -10.85 -2.17 -19.48
C ALA A 184 -10.12 -0.83 -19.67
N THR A 185 -8.78 -0.88 -19.70
CA THR A 185 -7.95 0.27 -20.07
C THR A 185 -8.01 0.52 -21.59
N VAL A 186 -7.75 1.77 -21.97
CA VAL A 186 -7.81 2.23 -23.37
C VAL A 186 -6.43 2.06 -24.04
N PRO A 187 -6.35 1.40 -25.20
CA PRO A 187 -5.07 1.19 -25.89
C PRO A 187 -4.55 2.48 -26.55
N ALA A 188 -3.27 2.47 -26.94
CA ALA A 188 -2.63 3.59 -27.62
C ALA A 188 -3.38 4.01 -28.90
N GLY A 189 -3.44 5.32 -29.15
CA GLY A 189 -4.13 5.94 -30.27
C GLY A 189 -5.66 5.93 -30.18
N SER A 190 -6.24 5.37 -29.13
CA SER A 190 -7.69 5.37 -28.91
C SER A 190 -8.12 6.55 -28.03
N SER A 191 -9.40 6.94 -28.16
CA SER A 191 -9.98 8.05 -27.42
C SER A 191 -10.10 7.74 -25.93
N CYS A 192 -9.70 8.70 -25.08
CA CYS A 192 -9.80 8.69 -23.63
C CYS A 192 -10.61 9.89 -23.08
N ALA A 193 -11.40 10.55 -23.94
CA ALA A 193 -12.04 11.85 -23.70
C ALA A 193 -13.01 11.91 -22.49
N ASN A 194 -13.33 10.77 -21.87
CA ASN A 194 -14.29 10.69 -20.76
C ASN A 194 -13.65 10.24 -19.43
N GLY A 195 -12.41 10.64 -19.19
CA GLY A 195 -11.67 10.24 -17.98
C GLY A 195 -11.34 8.76 -17.96
N GLU A 196 -11.24 8.15 -19.14
CA GLU A 196 -10.90 6.74 -19.27
C GLU A 196 -9.41 6.55 -19.01
N ARG A 197 -9.07 5.48 -18.27
CA ARG A 197 -7.68 5.13 -18.01
C ARG A 197 -7.07 4.52 -19.26
N CYS A 198 -6.00 5.14 -19.77
CA CYS A 198 -5.15 4.53 -20.78
C CYS A 198 -4.42 3.32 -20.20
N ALA A 199 -4.00 2.39 -21.06
CA ALA A 199 -3.16 1.27 -20.66
C ALA A 199 -1.82 1.74 -20.08
N ASP A 200 -1.14 0.86 -19.35
CA ASP A 200 0.09 1.18 -18.63
C ASP A 200 1.14 1.84 -19.54
N GLY A 201 1.80 2.87 -19.02
CA GLY A 201 2.77 3.67 -19.76
C GLY A 201 2.17 4.66 -20.76
N LEU A 202 0.84 4.82 -20.81
CA LEU A 202 0.17 5.81 -21.66
C LEU A 202 -0.52 6.91 -20.82
N LYS A 203 -0.70 8.07 -21.44
CA LYS A 203 -1.41 9.22 -20.88
C LYS A 203 -2.45 9.74 -21.87
N CYS A 204 -3.52 10.30 -21.33
CA CYS A 204 -4.53 10.96 -22.14
C CYS A 204 -4.02 12.35 -22.52
N ALA A 205 -3.63 12.53 -23.79
CA ALA A 205 -3.18 13.81 -24.32
C ALA A 205 -4.31 14.83 -24.44
N SER A 206 -3.97 16.08 -24.76
CA SER A 206 -4.93 17.17 -24.84
C SER A 206 -5.96 17.00 -25.98
N ASN A 207 -5.59 16.31 -27.06
CA ASN A 207 -6.52 15.84 -28.10
C ASN A 207 -7.44 14.68 -27.68
N GLY A 208 -7.32 14.20 -26.44
CA GLY A 208 -8.14 13.11 -25.92
C GLY A 208 -7.75 11.74 -26.47
N MET A 209 -6.50 11.52 -26.88
CA MET A 209 -5.99 10.20 -27.26
C MET A 209 -4.97 9.65 -26.27
N CYS A 210 -4.97 8.33 -26.07
CA CYS A 210 -3.95 7.65 -25.30
C CYS A 210 -2.63 7.60 -26.07
N VAL A 211 -1.60 8.29 -25.56
CA VAL A 211 -0.28 8.35 -26.19
C VAL A 211 0.82 8.06 -25.17
N SER A 212 2.01 7.70 -25.65
CA SER A 212 3.19 7.59 -24.79
C SER A 212 3.57 9.00 -24.27
N PRO A 213 3.86 9.16 -22.97
CA PRO A 213 4.39 10.40 -22.44
C PRO A 213 5.79 10.65 -23.02
N GLY A 214 5.95 11.77 -23.73
CA GLY A 214 7.17 12.19 -24.43
C GLY A 214 7.14 13.71 -24.66
N PRO A 215 8.18 14.30 -25.29
CA PRO A 215 8.31 15.76 -25.45
C PRO A 215 7.16 16.41 -26.22
N ASP A 216 6.37 15.62 -26.97
CA ASP A 216 5.24 16.09 -27.76
C ASP A 216 3.88 15.98 -27.01
N PHE A 217 3.86 15.52 -25.75
CA PHE A 217 2.63 15.31 -24.98
C PHE A 217 1.77 16.58 -24.83
N ASP A 218 2.42 17.75 -24.77
CA ASP A 218 1.76 19.06 -24.68
C ASP A 218 1.35 19.65 -26.05
N THR A 219 1.74 19.00 -27.15
CA THR A 219 1.43 19.45 -28.53
C THR A 219 0.39 18.59 -29.25
N ALA A 220 -0.05 17.50 -28.61
CA ALA A 220 -0.98 16.53 -29.17
C ALA A 220 -2.43 16.86 -28.85
#